data_AF-A0A1M5BGW6-F1
#
_entry.id   AF-A0A1M5BGW6-F1
#
_cell.length_a   1.000
_cell.length_b   1.000
_cell.length_c   1.000
_cell.angle_alpha   90.00
_cell.angle_beta   90.00
_cell.angle_gamma   90.00
#
_symmetry.space_group_name_H-M   'P 1'
#
loop_
_entity.id
_entity.type
_entity.pdbx_description
1 polymer ?
#
loop_
_entity_poly.entity_id
_entity_poly.type
_entity_poly.pdbx_seq_one_letter_code
_entity_poly.pdbx_strand_id
1 'polypeptide(L)'
;MKTEESTIDKIRTRPRFKMFTHLTKEEYAENLKKYLAGHKDEFSGNINKEVATIWVETKYDNYWKPRLSLRIEIEDDDITIRGVFGPSSAVWTFFMFLYFSFSILWMTFFTMYYVERQIKSAEFPWALSASFMMLFCILLTYAAARFGQHKGKEEMLKLRRFAEESTLQFEKKIN
;
A
#
# COMPACT_ATOMS: atom_id res chain seq x y z
N MET A 1 18.12 -17.98 5.80
CA MET A 1 17.56 -16.67 5.39
C MET A 1 18.56 -15.48 5.43
N LYS A 2 18.95 -14.94 4.27
CA LYS A 2 19.48 -13.56 4.17
C LYS A 2 18.29 -12.64 3.81
N THR A 3 18.01 -11.66 4.65
CA THR A 3 16.99 -10.64 4.38
C THR A 3 17.71 -9.38 3.93
N GLU A 4 17.64 -9.05 2.64
CA GLU A 4 18.18 -7.79 2.15
C GLU A 4 17.13 -6.70 2.29
N GLU A 5 17.29 -5.87 3.32
CA GLU A 5 16.57 -4.60 3.44
C GLU A 5 17.55 -3.45 3.20
N SER A 6 17.39 -2.76 2.08
CA SER A 6 18.05 -1.47 1.89
C SER A 6 17.43 -0.43 2.84
N THR A 7 18.26 0.42 3.46
CA THR A 7 17.80 1.56 4.28
C THR A 7 16.79 2.45 3.54
N ILE A 8 16.86 2.50 2.21
CA ILE A 8 15.93 3.22 1.34
C ILE A 8 14.51 2.61 1.38
N ASP A 9 14.39 1.28 1.53
CA ASP A 9 13.09 0.61 1.50
C ASP A 9 12.28 0.83 2.79
N LYS A 10 12.94 1.18 3.90
CA LYS A 10 12.27 1.59 5.16
C LYS A 10 11.66 2.99 5.09
N ILE A 11 12.20 3.87 4.24
CA ILE A 11 11.79 5.28 4.13
C ILE A 11 10.71 5.47 3.05
N ARG A 12 10.54 4.49 2.15
CA ARG A 12 9.55 4.54 1.07
C ARG A 12 8.11 4.48 1.58
N THR A 13 7.24 5.21 0.90
CA THR A 13 5.78 5.22 1.09
C THR A 13 5.15 3.84 0.94
N ARG A 14 5.83 2.92 0.25
CA ARG A 14 5.43 1.53 0.04
C ARG A 14 6.62 0.62 0.39
N PRO A 15 6.78 0.21 1.67
CA PRO A 15 7.90 -0.60 2.07
C PRO A 15 7.93 -1.92 1.30
N ARG A 16 9.11 -2.31 0.85
CA ARG A 16 9.35 -3.55 0.13
C ARG A 16 10.41 -4.34 0.88
N PHE A 17 10.29 -5.64 0.85
CA PHE A 17 11.33 -6.53 1.36
C PHE A 17 11.57 -7.64 0.35
N LYS A 18 12.82 -8.12 0.32
CA LYS A 18 13.21 -9.29 -0.45
C LYS A 18 13.65 -10.38 0.52
N MET A 19 13.18 -11.60 0.29
CA MET A 19 13.57 -12.78 1.02
C MET A 19 14.03 -13.83 0.02
N PHE A 20 15.16 -14.46 0.31
CA PHE A 20 15.69 -15.55 -0.50
C PHE A 20 15.38 -16.88 0.20
N THR A 21 14.90 -17.85 -0.57
CA THR A 21 14.61 -19.20 -0.09
C THR A 21 15.08 -20.24 -1.11
N HIS A 22 15.49 -21.40 -0.62
CA HIS A 22 15.81 -22.57 -1.45
C HIS A 22 14.60 -23.48 -1.71
N LEU A 23 13.41 -23.12 -1.18
CA LEU A 23 12.16 -23.84 -1.39
C LEU A 23 11.61 -23.58 -2.80
N THR A 24 11.00 -24.60 -3.42
CA THR A 24 10.29 -24.42 -4.69
C THR A 24 9.07 -23.50 -4.54
N LYS A 25 8.60 -22.90 -5.65
CA LYS A 25 7.40 -22.02 -5.66
C LYS A 25 6.18 -22.70 -5.04
N GLU A 26 6.03 -23.98 -5.29
CA GLU A 26 4.87 -24.78 -4.91
C GLU A 26 4.91 -25.13 -3.43
N GLU A 27 6.08 -25.54 -2.94
CA GLU A 27 6.31 -25.77 -1.50
C GLU A 27 6.10 -24.49 -0.69
N TYR A 28 6.60 -23.35 -1.18
CA TYR A 28 6.40 -22.07 -0.49
C TYR A 28 4.91 -21.66 -0.45
N ALA A 29 4.20 -21.80 -1.57
CA ALA A 29 2.76 -21.52 -1.62
C ALA A 29 1.94 -22.46 -0.71
N GLU A 30 2.31 -23.73 -0.63
CA GLU A 30 1.70 -24.67 0.33
C GLU A 30 1.99 -24.32 1.78
N ASN A 31 3.23 -23.92 2.10
CA ASN A 31 3.62 -23.53 3.45
C ASN A 31 2.84 -22.29 3.91
N LEU A 32 2.69 -21.29 3.03
CA LEU A 32 1.81 -20.15 3.28
C LEU A 32 0.37 -20.58 3.56
N LYS A 33 -0.18 -21.53 2.78
CA LYS A 33 -1.55 -22.03 2.98
C LYS A 33 -1.70 -22.77 4.31
N LYS A 34 -0.72 -23.60 4.69
CA LYS A 34 -0.70 -24.33 5.97
C LYS A 34 -0.61 -23.37 7.15
N TYR A 35 0.27 -22.38 7.08
CA TYR A 35 0.43 -21.38 8.13
C TYR A 35 -0.82 -20.51 8.28
N LEU A 36 -1.41 -20.07 7.15
CA LEU A 36 -2.66 -19.32 7.14
C LEU A 36 -3.82 -20.14 7.70
N ALA A 37 -3.89 -21.45 7.40
CA ALA A 37 -4.92 -22.32 7.95
C ALA A 37 -4.82 -22.50 9.47
N GLY A 38 -3.61 -22.47 10.03
CA GLY A 38 -3.38 -22.52 11.48
C GLY A 38 -3.65 -21.20 12.21
N HIS A 39 -3.68 -20.07 11.50
CA HIS A 39 -3.85 -18.73 12.08
C HIS A 39 -5.04 -17.96 11.47
N LYS A 40 -6.11 -18.66 11.08
CA LYS A 40 -7.30 -18.06 10.45
C LYS A 40 -7.99 -17.00 11.32
N ASP A 41 -7.81 -17.07 12.63
CA ASP A 41 -8.41 -16.12 13.57
C ASP A 41 -7.70 -14.75 13.55
N GLU A 42 -6.46 -14.67 13.05
CA GLU A 42 -5.67 -13.43 12.99
C GLU A 42 -5.36 -12.99 11.55
N PHE A 43 -5.28 -13.92 10.59
CA PHE A 43 -4.91 -13.61 9.21
C PHE A 43 -5.87 -14.22 8.20
N SER A 44 -6.12 -13.47 7.13
CA SER A 44 -6.94 -13.90 6.01
C SER A 44 -6.30 -13.47 4.71
N GLY A 45 -6.52 -14.21 3.62
CA GLY A 45 -5.76 -13.98 2.40
C GLY A 45 -6.11 -14.92 1.27
N ASN A 46 -5.67 -14.54 0.07
CA ASN A 46 -5.71 -15.36 -1.13
C ASN A 46 -4.28 -15.74 -1.53
N ILE A 47 -4.00 -17.04 -1.61
CA ILE A 47 -2.67 -17.56 -1.94
C ILE A 47 -2.74 -18.32 -3.26
N ASN A 48 -2.04 -17.80 -4.27
CA ASN A 48 -1.82 -18.44 -5.55
C ASN A 48 -0.34 -18.86 -5.70
N LYS A 49 -0.01 -19.66 -6.72
CA LYS A 49 1.35 -20.20 -6.94
C LYS A 49 2.41 -19.10 -7.19
N GLU A 50 2.00 -17.95 -7.71
CA GLU A 50 2.92 -16.85 -8.06
C GLU A 50 2.74 -15.61 -7.18
N VAL A 51 1.52 -15.40 -6.68
CA VAL A 51 1.14 -14.22 -5.92
C VAL A 51 0.31 -14.63 -4.72
N ALA A 52 0.69 -14.17 -3.54
CA ALA A 52 -0.12 -14.30 -2.34
C ALA A 52 -0.48 -12.90 -1.81
N THR A 53 -1.75 -12.66 -1.52
CA THR A 53 -2.24 -11.44 -0.89
C THR A 53 -2.81 -11.77 0.48
N ILE A 54 -2.23 -11.20 1.53
CA ILE A 54 -2.57 -11.50 2.93
C ILE A 54 -2.89 -10.20 3.66
N TRP A 55 -3.89 -10.22 4.54
CA TRP A 55 -4.29 -9.12 5.40
C TRP A 55 -4.64 -9.64 6.81
N VAL A 56 -4.65 -8.74 7.78
CA VAL A 56 -5.01 -9.08 9.17
C VAL A 56 -6.53 -9.16 9.26
N GLU A 57 -7.03 -10.27 9.79
CA GLU A 57 -8.45 -10.43 10.09
C GLU A 57 -8.76 -9.60 11.34
N THR A 58 -9.67 -8.64 11.21
CA THR A 58 -10.08 -7.78 12.32
C THR A 58 -11.59 -7.63 12.29
N LYS A 59 -12.20 -7.61 13.48
CA LYS A 59 -13.66 -7.53 13.68
C LYS A 59 -14.32 -6.36 12.93
N TYR A 60 -13.56 -5.30 12.65
CA TYR A 60 -14.02 -4.15 11.88
C TYR A 60 -13.19 -4.00 10.61
N ASP A 61 -13.87 -3.85 9.47
CA ASP A 61 -13.20 -3.57 8.21
C ASP A 61 -12.78 -2.10 8.13
N ASN A 62 -11.61 -1.80 8.72
CA ASN A 62 -11.00 -0.49 8.63
C ASN A 62 -10.63 -0.16 7.18
N TYR A 63 -11.05 1.02 6.71
CA TYR A 63 -10.73 1.49 5.36
C TYR A 63 -9.22 1.48 5.06
N TRP A 64 -8.37 1.78 6.04
CA TRP A 64 -6.90 1.84 5.89
C TRP A 64 -6.16 0.51 6.13
N LYS A 65 -6.82 -0.64 5.94
CA LYS A 65 -6.15 -1.94 6.12
C LYS A 65 -5.01 -2.13 5.12
N PRO A 66 -3.79 -2.43 5.59
CA PRO A 66 -2.69 -2.81 4.73
C PRO A 66 -2.88 -4.24 4.24
N ARG A 67 -2.50 -4.46 2.99
CA ARG A 67 -2.42 -5.77 2.36
C ARG A 67 -0.96 -6.06 2.06
N LEU A 68 -0.51 -7.24 2.44
CA LEU A 68 0.79 -7.77 2.07
C LEU A 68 0.63 -8.53 0.76
N SER A 69 1.30 -8.07 -0.29
CA SER A 69 1.42 -8.80 -1.55
C SER A 69 2.79 -9.44 -1.61
N LEU A 70 2.85 -10.76 -1.60
CA LEU A 70 4.05 -11.56 -1.83
C LEU A 70 4.04 -12.01 -3.29
N ARG A 71 5.15 -11.81 -3.99
CA ARG A 71 5.37 -12.30 -5.35
C ARG A 71 6.60 -13.19 -5.37
N ILE A 72 6.47 -14.36 -5.97
CA ILE A 72 7.54 -15.37 -6.01
C ILE A 72 8.16 -15.32 -7.41
N GLU A 73 9.42 -14.88 -7.50
CA GLU A 73 10.19 -14.77 -8.74
C GLU A 73 11.40 -15.72 -8.67
N ILE A 74 11.79 -16.30 -9.81
CA ILE A 74 13.01 -17.11 -9.93
C ILE A 74 14.06 -16.17 -10.52
N GLU A 75 15.18 -15.99 -9.83
CA GLU A 75 16.26 -15.09 -10.23
C GLU A 75 17.58 -15.87 -10.03
N ASP A 76 18.29 -16.17 -11.12
CA ASP A 76 19.59 -16.87 -11.13
C ASP A 76 19.68 -18.15 -10.28
N ASP A 77 18.77 -19.11 -10.53
CA ASP A 77 18.70 -20.44 -9.89
C ASP A 77 18.20 -20.45 -8.43
N ASP A 78 18.07 -19.29 -7.79
CA ASP A 78 17.46 -19.13 -6.46
C ASP A 78 16.05 -18.48 -6.53
N ILE A 79 15.22 -18.78 -5.54
CA ILE A 79 13.86 -18.24 -5.46
C ILE A 79 13.85 -16.98 -4.59
N THR A 80 13.47 -15.86 -5.22
CA THR A 80 13.35 -14.55 -4.59
C THR A 80 11.87 -14.23 -4.34
N ILE A 81 11.52 -14.07 -3.07
CA ILE A 81 10.21 -13.63 -2.63
C ILE A 81 10.25 -12.12 -2.44
N ARG A 82 9.46 -11.40 -3.22
CA ARG A 82 9.30 -9.94 -3.15
C ARG A 82 8.01 -9.62 -2.39
N GLY A 83 8.16 -9.12 -1.18
CA GLY A 83 7.05 -8.63 -0.37
C GLY A 83 6.83 -7.14 -0.56
N VAL A 84 5.58 -6.74 -0.78
CA VAL A 84 5.20 -5.35 -0.94
C VAL A 84 3.95 -5.06 -0.11
N PHE A 85 4.09 -4.16 0.86
CA PHE A 85 2.95 -3.65 1.62
C PHE A 85 2.20 -2.62 0.78
N GLY A 86 0.87 -2.60 0.79
CA GLY A 86 0.11 -1.54 0.13
C GLY A 86 -1.30 -1.41 0.69
N PRO A 87 -1.96 -0.25 0.51
CA PRO A 87 -3.37 -0.14 0.81
C PRO A 87 -4.21 -0.99 -0.15
N SER A 88 -5.49 -1.18 0.15
CA SER A 88 -6.42 -1.79 -0.81
C SER A 88 -6.52 -0.96 -2.10
N SER A 89 -6.84 -1.60 -3.23
CA SER A 89 -7.01 -0.92 -4.51
C SER A 89 -8.06 0.19 -4.43
N ALA A 90 -9.12 0.02 -3.64
CA ALA A 90 -10.18 1.00 -3.45
C ALA A 90 -9.70 2.28 -2.75
N VAL A 91 -8.84 2.16 -1.74
CA VAL A 91 -8.27 3.31 -1.03
C VAL A 91 -7.40 4.13 -1.97
N TRP A 92 -6.56 3.43 -2.75
CA TRP A 92 -5.67 4.09 -3.71
C TRP A 92 -6.43 4.81 -4.82
N THR A 93 -7.45 4.18 -5.41
CA THR A 93 -8.28 4.83 -6.44
C THR A 93 -9.08 6.00 -5.87
N PHE A 94 -9.57 5.92 -4.64
CA PHE A 94 -10.25 7.03 -3.98
C PHE A 94 -9.35 8.25 -3.80
N PHE A 95 -8.12 8.06 -3.32
CA PHE A 95 -7.16 9.16 -3.21
C PHE A 95 -6.80 9.74 -4.58
N MET A 96 -6.59 8.89 -5.59
CA MET A 96 -6.38 9.37 -6.96
C MET A 96 -7.54 10.21 -7.45
N PHE A 97 -8.77 9.74 -7.26
CA PHE A 97 -9.97 10.48 -7.63
C PHE A 97 -10.01 11.86 -6.97
N LEU A 98 -9.77 11.94 -5.65
CA LEU A 98 -9.71 13.22 -4.94
C LEU A 98 -8.65 14.17 -5.50
N TYR A 99 -7.43 13.68 -5.74
CA TYR A 99 -6.37 14.50 -6.32
C TYR A 99 -6.74 15.02 -7.71
N PHE A 100 -7.30 14.17 -8.58
CA PHE A 100 -7.75 14.59 -9.90
C PHE A 100 -8.88 15.61 -9.83
N SER A 101 -9.92 15.35 -9.02
CA SER A 101 -11.05 16.26 -8.85
C SER A 101 -10.60 17.63 -8.33
N PHE A 102 -9.77 17.68 -7.27
CA PHE A 102 -9.30 18.95 -6.73
C PHE A 102 -8.34 19.66 -7.67
N SER A 103 -7.51 18.94 -8.45
CA SER A 103 -6.61 19.56 -9.43
C SER A 103 -7.38 20.18 -10.60
N ILE A 104 -8.43 19.51 -11.08
CA ILE A 104 -9.31 20.04 -12.13
C ILE A 104 -10.04 21.28 -11.61
N LEU A 105 -10.65 21.22 -10.43
CA LEU A 105 -11.33 22.36 -9.82
C LEU A 105 -10.37 23.53 -9.57
N TRP A 106 -9.15 23.25 -9.12
CA TRP A 106 -8.11 24.27 -8.93
C TRP A 106 -7.82 25.01 -10.23
N MET A 107 -7.60 24.29 -11.32
CA MET A 107 -7.38 24.83 -12.66
C MET A 107 -8.58 25.63 -13.17
N THR A 108 -9.81 25.14 -12.96
CA THR A 108 -11.03 25.84 -13.36
C THR A 108 -11.16 27.19 -12.65
N PHE A 109 -11.03 27.22 -11.32
CA PHE A 109 -11.13 28.46 -10.55
C PHE A 109 -9.97 29.42 -10.85
N PHE A 110 -8.77 28.91 -11.08
CA PHE A 110 -7.64 29.73 -11.49
C PHE A 110 -7.87 30.39 -12.86
N THR A 111 -8.37 29.62 -13.83
CA THR A 111 -8.70 30.12 -15.17
C THR A 111 -9.82 31.15 -15.12
N MET A 112 -10.86 30.91 -14.30
CA MET A 112 -11.97 31.83 -14.09
C MET A 112 -11.50 33.18 -13.55
N TYR A 113 -10.63 33.17 -12.54
CA TYR A 113 -9.99 34.38 -12.01
C TYR A 113 -9.14 35.10 -13.08
N TYR A 114 -8.38 34.35 -13.88
CA TYR A 114 -7.55 34.93 -14.94
C TYR A 114 -8.39 35.64 -16.01
N VAL A 115 -9.48 35.00 -16.46
CA VAL A 115 -10.41 35.56 -17.45
C VAL A 115 -11.11 36.80 -16.89
N GLU A 116 -11.59 36.75 -15.64
CA GLU A 116 -12.22 37.89 -14.98
C GLU A 116 -11.30 39.10 -14.92
N ARG A 117 -10.03 38.88 -14.54
CA ARG A 117 -9.01 39.95 -14.54
C ARG A 117 -8.74 40.52 -15.93
N GLN A 118 -8.77 39.69 -16.96
CA GLN A 118 -8.54 40.14 -18.34
C GLN A 118 -9.70 41.00 -18.86
N ILE A 119 -10.94 40.64 -18.52
CA ILE A 119 -12.16 41.34 -18.96
C ILE A 119 -12.48 42.55 -18.05
N LYS A 120 -11.78 42.69 -16.92
CA LYS A 120 -12.03 43.72 -15.88
C LYS A 120 -13.47 43.64 -15.34
N SER A 121 -14.01 42.43 -15.30
CA SER A 121 -15.29 42.13 -14.64
C SER A 121 -15.06 41.86 -13.15
N ALA A 122 -16.12 41.91 -12.34
CA ALA A 122 -16.09 41.63 -10.91
C ALA A 122 -17.18 40.61 -10.50
N GLU A 123 -17.55 39.72 -11.41
CA GLU A 123 -18.62 38.74 -11.21
C GLU A 123 -18.20 37.58 -10.29
N PHE A 124 -16.91 37.27 -10.18
CA PHE A 124 -16.39 36.11 -9.46
C PHE A 124 -15.19 36.41 -8.56
N PRO A 125 -15.26 37.41 -7.65
CA PRO A 125 -14.13 37.80 -6.80
C PRO A 125 -13.64 36.68 -5.88
N TRP A 126 -14.46 35.66 -5.64
CA TRP A 126 -14.13 34.49 -4.84
C TRP A 126 -13.30 33.44 -5.59
N ALA A 127 -13.14 33.54 -6.93
CA ALA A 127 -12.50 32.52 -7.75
C ALA A 127 -11.05 32.24 -7.31
N LEU A 128 -10.28 33.29 -6.98
CA LEU A 128 -8.91 33.12 -6.48
C LEU A 128 -8.87 32.42 -5.12
N SER A 129 -9.74 32.83 -4.19
CA SER A 129 -9.85 32.22 -2.87
C SER A 129 -10.28 30.75 -2.96
N ALA A 130 -11.22 30.42 -3.85
CA ALA A 130 -11.65 29.06 -4.13
C ALA A 130 -10.52 28.22 -4.76
N SER A 131 -9.68 28.81 -5.61
CA SER A 131 -8.48 28.16 -6.14
C SER A 131 -7.52 27.77 -5.00
N PHE A 132 -7.15 28.70 -4.12
CA PHE A 132 -6.30 28.36 -2.96
C PHE A 132 -6.93 27.33 -2.02
N MET A 133 -8.26 27.36 -1.85
CA MET A 133 -8.98 26.34 -1.09
C MET A 133 -8.80 24.94 -1.69
N MET A 134 -8.79 24.79 -3.03
CA MET A 134 -8.52 23.49 -3.66
C MET A 134 -7.10 22.99 -3.39
N LEU A 135 -6.09 23.87 -3.40
CA LEU A 135 -4.72 23.51 -3.00
C LEU A 135 -4.67 23.05 -1.55
N PHE A 136 -5.41 23.71 -0.66
CA PHE A 136 -5.53 23.29 0.73
C PHE A 136 -6.20 21.90 0.86
N CYS A 137 -7.26 21.62 0.09
CA CYS A 137 -7.87 20.29 0.03
C CYS A 137 -6.90 19.20 -0.44
N ILE A 138 -6.03 19.50 -1.41
CA ILE A 138 -4.97 18.58 -1.86
C ILE A 138 -3.99 18.30 -0.71
N LEU A 139 -3.57 19.33 0.03
CA LEU A 139 -2.71 19.16 1.20
C LEU A 139 -3.38 18.34 2.31
N LEU A 140 -4.67 18.56 2.58
CA LEU A 140 -5.44 17.75 3.51
C LEU A 140 -5.54 16.28 3.08
N THR A 141 -5.75 16.05 1.78
CA THR A 141 -5.78 14.71 1.19
C THR A 141 -4.45 13.99 1.41
N TYR A 142 -3.34 14.70 1.26
CA TYR A 142 -2.00 14.17 1.55
C TYR A 142 -1.82 13.84 3.04
N ALA A 143 -2.23 14.75 3.93
CA ALA A 143 -2.17 14.52 5.37
C ALA A 143 -3.01 13.29 5.79
N ALA A 144 -4.22 13.15 5.25
CA ALA A 144 -5.08 12.01 5.49
C ALA A 144 -4.46 10.69 4.99
N ALA A 145 -3.84 10.70 3.80
CA ALA A 145 -3.12 9.53 3.28
C ALA A 145 -1.95 9.14 4.20
N ARG A 146 -1.23 10.12 4.75
CA ARG A 146 -0.13 9.86 5.68
C ARG A 146 -0.62 9.35 7.03
N PHE A 147 -1.73 9.88 7.53
CA PHE A 147 -2.38 9.39 8.74
C PHE A 147 -2.84 7.93 8.60
N GLY A 148 -3.45 7.58 7.45
CA GLY A 148 -3.83 6.20 7.15
C GLY A 148 -2.65 5.23 7.17
N GLN A 149 -1.50 5.64 6.62
CA GLN A 149 -0.26 4.84 6.68
C GLN A 149 0.24 4.63 8.12
N HIS A 150 0.09 5.65 8.99
CA HIS A 150 0.48 5.54 10.39
C HIS A 150 -0.41 4.54 11.14
N LYS A 151 -1.73 4.59 10.94
CA LYS A 151 -2.69 3.66 11.57
C LYS A 151 -2.43 2.21 11.15
N GLY A 152 -2.05 1.98 9.88
CA GLY A 152 -1.74 0.64 9.36
C GLY A 152 -0.36 0.09 9.78
N LYS A 153 0.46 0.84 10.52
CA LYS A 153 1.84 0.44 10.84
C LYS A 153 1.91 -0.81 11.71
N GLU A 154 1.02 -0.92 12.70
CA GLU A 154 0.96 -2.10 13.58
C GLU A 154 0.54 -3.35 12.80
N GLU A 155 -0.46 -3.24 11.94
CA GLU A 155 -0.92 -4.33 11.07
C GLU A 155 0.16 -4.74 10.05
N MET A 156 0.92 -3.78 9.50
CA MET A 156 2.07 -4.08 8.64
C MET A 156 3.17 -4.87 9.38
N LEU A 157 3.42 -4.56 10.66
CA LEU A 157 4.38 -5.32 11.47
C LEU A 157 3.90 -6.75 11.73
N LYS A 158 2.60 -6.96 11.98
CA LYS A 158 2.02 -8.31 12.10
C LYS A 158 2.15 -9.11 10.82
N LEU A 159 1.83 -8.51 9.67
CA LEU A 159 1.97 -9.13 8.36
C LEU A 159 3.42 -9.46 8.02
N ARG A 160 4.37 -8.63 8.46
CA ARG A 160 5.80 -8.93 8.34
C ARG A 160 6.19 -10.16 9.16
N ARG A 161 5.75 -10.25 10.42
CA ARG A 161 5.99 -11.43 11.26
C ARG A 161 5.40 -12.69 10.62
N PHE A 162 4.19 -12.61 10.08
CA PHE A 162 3.58 -13.71 9.33
C PHE A 162 4.49 -14.18 8.18
N ALA A 163 5.04 -13.26 7.38
CA ALA A 163 5.91 -13.61 6.25
C ALA A 163 7.24 -14.25 6.72
N GLU A 164 7.83 -13.74 7.79
CA GLU A 164 9.07 -14.27 8.37
C GLU A 164 8.84 -15.66 8.99
N GLU A 165 7.82 -15.83 9.83
CA GLU A 165 7.52 -17.10 10.54
C GLU A 165 7.09 -18.22 9.59
N SER A 166 6.23 -17.91 8.61
CA SER A 166 5.78 -18.88 7.59
C SER A 166 6.93 -19.41 6.72
N THR A 167 8.04 -18.68 6.64
CA THR A 167 9.23 -19.08 5.88
C THR A 167 10.23 -19.82 6.78
N LEU A 168 10.50 -19.29 7.99
CA LEU A 168 11.50 -19.81 8.92
C LEU A 168 11.14 -21.18 9.52
N GLN A 169 9.85 -21.45 9.75
CA GLN A 169 9.42 -22.72 10.35
C GLN A 169 9.76 -23.95 9.47
N PHE A 170 9.96 -23.74 8.16
CA PHE A 170 10.22 -24.80 7.20
C PHE A 170 11.69 -24.86 6.73
N GLU A 171 12.45 -23.76 6.79
CA GLU A 171 13.93 -23.79 6.63
C GLU A 171 14.59 -24.69 7.70
N LYS A 172 14.10 -24.64 8.95
CA LYS A 172 14.60 -25.49 10.06
C LYS A 172 14.29 -26.99 9.92
N LYS A 173 13.41 -27.39 9.00
CA LYS A 173 13.10 -28.81 8.76
C LYS A 173 14.02 -29.45 7.72
N ILE A 174 14.78 -28.64 6.97
CA ILE A 174 15.61 -29.07 5.85
C ILE A 174 17.10 -29.13 6.24
N ASN A 175 17.50 -28.46 7.33
CA ASN A 175 18.77 -28.67 8.03
C ASN A 175 18.61 -29.64 9.20
#